data_AF-A0A6J0DP76-F1
#
_entry.id   AF-A0A6J0DP76-F1
#
_cell.length_a   1.000
_cell.length_b   1.000
_cell.length_c   1.000
_cell.angle_alpha   90.00
_cell.angle_beta   90.00
_cell.angle_gamma   90.00
#
_symmetry.space_group_name_H-M   'P 1'
#
loop_
_entity.id
_entity.type
_entity.pdbx_description
1 polymer ?
#
loop_
_entity_poly.entity_id
_entity_poly.type
_entity_poly.pdbx_seq_one_letter_code
_entity_poly.pdbx_strand_id
1 'polypeptide(L)'
;MDHMSPRLRAFLSEPIGEKDVAWVDGVSRELAINLVTKGFNKAYILLGQFLLMHKNEAEFQRWMICCCGATEYEARQSSTCLKEWCACFL
;
A
#
# COMPACT_ATOMS: atom_id res chain seq x y z
N MET A 1 13.45 -12.64 11.59
CA MET A 1 13.55 -11.29 10.98
C MET A 1 13.12 -11.46 9.54
N ASP A 2 11.85 -11.21 9.28
CA ASP A 2 11.26 -11.36 7.96
C ASP A 2 12.05 -10.54 6.93
N HIS A 3 12.19 -11.11 5.75
CA HIS A 3 13.00 -10.58 4.67
C HIS A 3 12.34 -9.29 4.14
N MET A 4 12.67 -8.14 4.72
CA MET A 4 12.18 -6.82 4.28
C MET A 4 12.64 -6.57 2.85
N SER A 5 11.68 -6.34 1.94
CA SER A 5 12.00 -6.03 0.55
C SER A 5 12.78 -4.71 0.44
N PRO A 6 13.63 -4.52 -0.59
CA PRO A 6 14.32 -3.24 -0.80
C PRO A 6 13.35 -2.06 -0.92
N ARG A 7 12.17 -2.29 -1.52
CA ARG A 7 11.15 -1.26 -1.70
C ARG A 7 10.48 -0.92 -0.36
N LEU A 8 10.16 -1.92 0.46
CA LEU A 8 9.64 -1.70 1.82
C LEU A 8 10.64 -0.89 2.65
N ARG A 9 11.93 -1.24 2.61
CA ARG A 9 12.97 -0.49 3.32
C ARG A 9 13.05 0.98 2.88
N ALA A 10 12.98 1.22 1.56
CA ALA A 10 12.99 2.58 1.01
C ALA A 10 11.71 3.36 1.37
N PHE A 11 10.57 2.69 1.44
CA PHE A 11 9.32 3.31 1.84
C PHE A 11 9.31 3.72 3.33
N LEU A 12 9.99 2.94 4.18
CA LEU A 12 10.08 3.16 5.62
C LEU A 12 11.25 4.05 6.06
N SER A 13 12.14 4.47 5.15
CA SER A 13 13.30 5.29 5.53
C SER A 13 12.92 6.73 5.91
N GLU A 14 11.72 7.18 5.56
CA GLU A 14 11.21 8.52 5.82
C GLU A 14 9.67 8.54 5.86
N PRO A 15 9.05 9.57 6.45
CA PRO A 15 7.60 9.75 6.40
C PRO A 15 7.03 9.71 4.98
N ILE A 16 5.75 9.35 4.83
CA ILE A 16 5.11 9.07 3.53
C ILE A 16 5.19 10.23 2.54
N GLY A 17 5.06 11.48 3.02
CA GLY A 17 5.16 12.70 2.21
C GLY A 17 4.25 12.66 0.98
N GLU A 18 4.77 13.17 -0.15
CA GLU A 18 4.06 13.24 -1.44
C GLU A 18 4.40 12.07 -2.39
N LYS A 19 4.87 10.93 -1.85
CA LYS A 19 5.22 9.75 -2.64
C LYS A 19 4.03 9.29 -3.49
N ASP A 20 4.29 8.98 -4.75
CA ASP A 20 3.27 8.38 -5.63
C ASP A 20 2.88 6.99 -5.15
N VAL A 21 1.67 6.54 -5.48
CA VAL A 21 1.17 5.23 -5.05
C VAL A 21 2.07 4.06 -5.47
N ALA A 22 2.82 4.22 -6.57
CA ALA A 22 3.76 3.23 -7.07
C ALA A 22 4.97 2.97 -6.13
N TRP A 23 5.22 3.85 -5.16
CA TRP A 23 6.25 3.66 -4.14
C TRP A 23 5.85 2.66 -3.04
N VAL A 24 4.55 2.39 -2.89
CA VAL A 24 4.07 1.40 -1.93
C VAL A 24 4.55 0.02 -2.35
N ASP A 25 5.09 -0.74 -1.41
CA ASP A 25 5.56 -2.09 -1.71
C ASP A 25 4.40 -3.00 -2.14
N GLY A 26 4.66 -3.90 -3.07
CA GLY A 26 3.61 -4.70 -3.69
C GLY A 26 2.76 -3.99 -4.75
N VAL A 27 2.92 -2.68 -4.99
CA VAL A 27 2.21 -2.01 -6.10
C VAL A 27 3.00 -2.15 -7.40
N SER A 28 2.50 -2.99 -8.32
CA SER A 28 3.04 -3.10 -9.68
C SER A 28 2.66 -1.89 -10.54
N ARG A 29 3.26 -1.78 -11.73
CA ARG A 29 2.92 -0.72 -12.70
C ARG A 29 1.46 -0.81 -13.14
N GLU A 30 0.96 -2.02 -13.37
CA GLU A 30 -0.43 -2.24 -13.79
C GLU A 30 -1.41 -1.85 -12.68
N LEU A 31 -1.14 -2.29 -11.44
CA LEU A 31 -1.94 -1.92 -10.29
C LEU A 31 -1.90 -0.41 -10.02
N ALA A 32 -0.74 0.23 -10.18
CA ALA A 32 -0.62 1.69 -10.05
C ALA A 32 -1.53 2.43 -11.05
N ILE A 33 -1.64 1.97 -12.29
CA ILE A 33 -2.55 2.56 -13.30
C ILE A 33 -4.01 2.44 -12.83
N ASN A 34 -4.41 1.27 -12.33
CA ASN A 34 -5.77 1.05 -11.83
C ASN A 34 -6.08 1.94 -10.62
N LEU A 35 -5.14 2.06 -9.70
CA LEU A 35 -5.24 2.92 -8.51
C LEU A 35 -5.37 4.39 -8.89
N VAL A 36 -4.50 4.89 -9.76
CA VAL A 36 -4.54 6.28 -10.26
C VAL A 36 -5.88 6.57 -10.95
N THR A 37 -6.37 5.65 -11.79
CA THR A 37 -7.68 5.78 -12.46
C THR A 37 -8.84 5.89 -11.47
N LYS A 38 -8.68 5.34 -10.26
CA LYS A 38 -9.66 5.39 -9.16
C LYS A 38 -9.43 6.55 -8.19
N GLY A 39 -8.46 7.42 -8.46
CA GLY A 39 -8.14 8.58 -7.62
C GLY A 39 -7.09 8.34 -6.54
N PHE A 40 -6.45 7.16 -6.51
CA PHE A 40 -5.36 6.82 -5.58
C PHE A 40 -4.00 7.11 -6.22
N ASN A 41 -3.73 8.37 -6.58
CA ASN A 41 -2.47 8.74 -7.22
C ASN A 41 -1.30 8.86 -6.23
N LYS A 42 -1.57 9.18 -4.96
CA LYS A 42 -0.56 9.32 -3.91
C LYS A 42 -0.65 8.22 -2.86
N ALA A 43 0.50 7.85 -2.30
CA ALA A 43 0.60 6.81 -1.27
C ALA A 43 -0.22 7.15 -0.02
N TYR A 44 -0.28 8.43 0.39
CA TYR A 44 -1.09 8.84 1.54
C TYR A 44 -2.60 8.69 1.31
N ILE A 45 -3.08 8.73 0.07
CA ILE A 45 -4.50 8.50 -0.25
C ILE A 45 -4.83 7.02 -0.05
N LEU A 46 -3.95 6.14 -0.53
CA LEU A 46 -4.08 4.70 -0.30
C LEU A 46 -3.96 4.35 1.19
N LEU A 47 -3.03 4.99 1.90
CA LEU A 47 -2.95 4.89 3.36
C LEU A 47 -4.24 5.34 4.04
N GLY A 48 -4.84 6.45 3.60
CA GLY A 48 -6.13 6.93 4.10
C GLY A 48 -7.22 5.86 3.99
N GLN A 49 -7.29 5.16 2.85
CA GLN A 49 -8.22 4.04 2.68
C GLN A 49 -7.93 2.88 3.64
N PHE A 50 -6.66 2.54 3.85
CA PHE A 50 -6.28 1.52 4.84
C PHE A 50 -6.67 1.91 6.27
N LEU A 51 -6.54 3.19 6.62
CA LEU A 51 -6.96 3.72 7.93
C LEU A 51 -8.48 3.74 8.10
N LEU A 52 -9.25 4.05 7.06
CA LEU A 52 -10.72 3.96 7.07
C LEU A 52 -11.20 2.53 7.30
N MET A 53 -10.42 1.54 6.88
CA MET A 53 -10.63 0.11 7.16
C MET A 53 -10.02 -0.33 8.49
N HIS A 54 -9.77 0.60 9.42
CA HIS A 54 -9.24 0.34 10.75
C HIS A 54 -7.94 -0.46 10.77
N LYS A 55 -7.07 -0.28 9.76
CA LYS A 55 -5.83 -1.05 9.57
C LYS A 55 -6.08 -2.58 9.45
N ASN A 56 -7.29 -3.00 9.10
CA ASN A 56 -7.65 -4.41 8.91
C ASN A 56 -7.08 -4.93 7.58
N GLU A 57 -5.99 -5.69 7.66
CA GLU A 57 -5.30 -6.22 6.49
C GLU A 57 -6.21 -7.09 5.61
N ALA A 58 -7.06 -7.93 6.20
CA ALA A 58 -7.91 -8.84 5.43
C ALA A 58 -9.01 -8.09 4.67
N GLU A 59 -9.57 -7.04 5.27
CA GLU A 59 -10.54 -6.17 4.61
C GLU A 59 -9.90 -5.35 3.49
N PHE A 60 -8.74 -4.75 3.76
CA PHE A 60 -8.00 -3.99 2.78
C PHE A 60 -7.54 -4.85 1.60
N GLN A 61 -7.04 -6.06 1.86
CA GLN A 61 -6.63 -7.00 0.81
C GLN A 61 -7.81 -7.36 -0.11
N ARG A 62 -8.97 -7.67 0.47
CA ARG A 62 -10.19 -7.93 -0.32
C ARG A 62 -10.59 -6.73 -1.17
N TRP A 63 -10.54 -5.53 -0.61
CA TRP A 63 -10.84 -4.31 -1.35
C TRP A 63 -9.83 -4.07 -2.49
N MET A 64 -8.53 -4.24 -2.26
CA MET A 64 -7.50 -4.12 -3.29
C MET A 64 -7.75 -5.09 -4.46
N ILE A 65 -8.12 -6.33 -4.16
CA ILE A 65 -8.42 -7.34 -5.18
C ILE A 65 -9.71 -6.99 -5.94
N CYS A 66 -10.83 -6.84 -5.22
CA CYS A 66 -12.14 -6.68 -5.83
C CYS A 66 -12.35 -5.31 -6.49
N CYS A 67 -11.77 -4.25 -5.91
CA CYS A 67 -12.02 -2.88 -6.35
C CYS A 67 -10.88 -2.29 -7.17
N CYS A 68 -9.64 -2.74 -7.00
CA CYS A 68 -8.47 -2.17 -7.69
C CYS A 68 -7.78 -3.14 -8.66
N GLY A 69 -8.20 -4.41 -8.71
CA GLY A 69 -7.64 -5.41 -9.61
C GLY A 69 -6.28 -5.92 -9.19
N ALA A 70 -5.94 -5.84 -7.90
CA ALA A 70 -4.71 -6.41 -7.37
C ALA A 70 -4.77 -7.94 -7.38
N THR A 71 -3.62 -8.58 -7.58
CA THR A 71 -3.43 -9.99 -7.25
C THR A 71 -3.37 -10.20 -5.73
N GLU A 72 -3.56 -11.43 -5.26
CA GLU A 72 -3.42 -11.77 -3.84
C GLU A 72 -2.03 -11.44 -3.27
N TYR A 73 -0.99 -11.56 -4.10
CA TYR A 73 0.38 -11.21 -3.72
C TYR A 73 0.53 -9.70 -3.50
N GLU A 74 0.11 -8.90 -4.47
CA GLU A 74 0.18 -7.43 -4.39
C GLU A 74 -0.65 -6.88 -3.23
N ALA A 75 -1.86 -7.42 -3.03
CA ALA A 75 -2.74 -7.03 -1.94
C ALA A 75 -2.08 -7.27 -0.57
N ARG A 76 -1.46 -8.44 -0.38
CA ARG A 76 -0.76 -8.78 0.87
C ARG A 76 0.50 -7.95 1.08
N GLN A 77 1.31 -7.75 0.05
CA GLN A 77 2.54 -6.95 0.17
C GLN A 77 2.22 -5.49 0.46
N SER A 78 1.23 -4.91 -0.22
CA SER A 78 0.79 -3.54 0.04
C SER A 78 0.16 -3.35 1.41
N SER A 79 -0.65 -4.30 1.90
CA SER A 79 -1.18 -4.24 3.27
C SER A 79 -0.08 -4.29 4.32
N THR A 80 0.90 -5.20 4.17
CA THR A 80 2.07 -5.26 5.06
C THR A 80 2.84 -3.95 5.00
N CYS A 81 3.10 -3.40 3.82
CA CYS A 81 3.81 -2.12 3.68
C CYS A 81 3.16 -0.98 4.46
N LEU A 82 1.83 -0.81 4.31
CA LEU A 82 1.10 0.25 4.99
C LEU A 82 0.99 0.00 6.50
N LYS A 83 0.89 -1.26 6.93
CA LYS A 83 0.89 -1.64 8.34
C LYS A 83 2.23 -1.34 9.01
N GLU A 84 3.34 -1.73 8.40
CA GLU A 84 4.68 -1.44 8.90
C GLU A 84 4.93 0.08 8.92
N TRP A 85 4.48 0.80 7.90
CA TRP A 85 4.58 2.27 7.90
C TRP A 85 3.79 2.89 9.06
N CYS A 86 2.58 2.41 9.32
CA CYS A 86 1.81 2.84 10.50
C CYS A 86 2.58 2.56 11.79
N ALA A 87 3.16 1.37 11.94
CA ALA A 87 3.92 1.01 13.16
C ALA A 87 5.15 1.91 13.38
N CYS A 88 5.76 2.44 12.31
CA CYS A 88 6.92 3.32 12.41
C CYS A 88 6.57 4.80 12.63
N PHE A 89 5.46 5.29 12.08
CA PHE A 89 5.21 6.73 11.93
C PHE A 89 3.85 7.21 12.45
N LEU A 90 2.97 6.32 12.93
CA LEU A 90 1.63 6.67 13.43
C LEU A 90 1.24 5.92 14.71
#